data_AF-A0A924DSM3-F1
#
_entry.id   AF-A0A924DSM3-F1
#
_cell.length_a   1.000
_cell.length_b   1.000
_cell.length_c   1.000
_cell.angle_alpha   90.00
_cell.angle_beta   90.00
_cell.angle_gamma   90.00
#
_symmetry.space_group_name_H-M   'P 1'
#
loop_
_entity.id
_entity.type
_entity.pdbx_description
1 polymer ?
#
loop_
_entity_poly.entity_id
_entity_poly.type
_entity_poly.pdbx_seq_one_letter_code
_entity_poly.pdbx_strand_id
1 'polypeptide(L)'
;MHKKIPFLVCKKLKSVYHLFIKMNKEWFVFKGTHHLGPFSIEEMEEFYRVEEINSQTMVWKEGSERWEPLSKTKAFHFLFTHEVPVEVVTKPTLELPKHKKKEAVKSNAQSAEDAPPPLPHIPTLPKTPQETVTHHSVGHVELFDDDLPPPIPLDAILAPRGQVKLRIKSNDKSTILSRITLISGIVIFAVIIGWYALTQRDAGIQLRIKGLMPVYLEKLEMTAINKSSRFEVALALSLDSLTLWGSTNYPGEIFANIQLKSVPKKVLGTEDVVVTVKGEFKNHIGKFTRMALTQGTKFLPGEYAVHVEARETHFLNRNFKSLSGISFFKSLNKTYSYNDTTLIYAGTPREFEKRIIEYSASITGEMLKPYQDKLERVQTFESILNATSQNYLMELERAKTGKSISLFETKFIKEISPLLQTLIVKASELSKDPKFNEDDSSKQVIAPYREQVLLGKQIGEMASDMITKTEKFKKLRDIDKTALRSEFDKRAKGIKLQIDMNVKKLEEQIQKISK
;
A
#
# COMPACT_ATOMS: atom_id res chain seq x y z
N MET A 1 48.06 -16.75 71.32
CA MET A 1 46.62 -16.91 71.00
C MET A 1 46.32 -16.24 69.66
N HIS A 2 45.97 -17.06 68.67
CA HIS A 2 45.46 -16.63 67.38
C HIS A 2 44.08 -15.97 67.52
N LYS A 3 43.83 -14.90 66.76
CA LYS A 3 42.66 -14.80 65.87
C LYS A 3 42.90 -13.76 64.78
N LYS A 4 43.24 -14.26 63.59
CA LYS A 4 43.19 -13.54 62.31
C LYS A 4 41.72 -13.25 62.00
N ILE A 5 41.37 -12.00 61.75
CA ILE A 5 40.12 -11.60 61.11
C ILE A 5 40.30 -11.82 59.59
N PRO A 6 39.37 -12.49 58.89
CA PRO A 6 39.64 -13.02 57.57
C PRO A 6 39.50 -11.95 56.47
N PHE A 7 40.44 -12.03 55.53
CA PHE A 7 40.58 -11.30 54.26
C PHE A 7 39.34 -11.37 53.32
N LEU A 8 38.27 -12.06 53.73
CA LEU A 8 37.06 -12.33 52.95
C LEU A 8 36.02 -11.21 53.01
N VAL A 9 36.05 -10.37 54.05
CA VAL A 9 35.08 -9.26 54.22
C VAL A 9 35.41 -8.09 53.28
N CYS A 10 36.68 -7.87 52.95
CA CYS A 10 37.08 -6.75 52.09
C CYS A 10 36.80 -6.99 50.59
N LYS A 11 36.81 -8.25 50.11
CA LYS A 11 36.45 -8.57 48.72
C LYS A 11 34.94 -8.50 48.46
N LYS A 12 34.10 -8.92 49.41
CA LYS A 12 32.63 -8.86 49.27
C LYS A 12 32.11 -7.42 49.28
N LEU A 13 32.68 -6.53 50.10
CA LEU A 13 32.32 -5.11 50.07
C LEU A 13 32.73 -4.41 48.76
N LYS A 14 33.91 -4.70 48.19
CA LYS A 14 34.30 -4.18 46.86
C LYS A 14 33.37 -4.66 45.75
N SER A 15 32.96 -5.93 45.77
CA SER A 15 32.06 -6.49 44.76
C SER A 15 30.64 -5.92 44.82
N VAL A 16 30.13 -5.63 46.02
CA VAL A 16 28.80 -5.02 46.20
C VAL A 16 28.84 -3.52 45.85
N TYR A 17 29.90 -2.79 46.21
CA TYR A 17 30.08 -1.39 45.78
C TYR A 17 30.23 -1.25 44.26
N HIS A 18 30.90 -2.18 43.59
CA HIS A 18 31.03 -2.15 42.13
C HIS A 18 29.72 -2.51 41.40
N LEU A 19 28.89 -3.39 41.97
CA LEU A 19 27.55 -3.68 41.46
C LEU A 19 26.59 -2.49 41.68
N PHE A 20 26.70 -1.80 42.81
CA PHE A 20 25.86 -0.64 43.14
C PHE A 20 26.19 0.58 42.25
N ILE A 21 27.48 0.80 41.94
CA ILE A 21 27.91 1.85 41.00
C ILE A 21 27.45 1.57 39.57
N LYS A 22 27.31 0.30 39.17
CA LYS A 22 26.82 -0.08 37.83
C LYS A 22 25.32 0.17 37.62
N MET A 23 24.52 0.18 38.69
CA MET A 23 23.07 0.41 38.63
C MET A 23 22.63 1.83 38.97
N ASN A 24 23.52 2.67 39.52
CA ASN A 24 23.20 4.07 39.82
C ASN A 24 23.12 4.91 38.55
N LYS A 25 21.98 5.58 38.36
CA LYS A 25 21.75 6.52 37.26
C LYS A 25 22.22 7.90 37.69
N GLU A 26 23.43 8.27 37.30
CA GLU A 26 24.10 9.51 37.72
C GLU A 26 24.84 10.20 36.56
N TRP A 27 24.73 9.68 35.33
CA TRP A 27 25.45 10.17 34.16
C TRP A 27 24.52 10.80 33.13
N PHE A 28 24.95 11.93 32.57
CA PHE A 28 24.24 12.66 31.54
C PHE A 28 25.09 12.81 30.29
N VAL A 29 24.45 12.79 29.13
CA VAL A 29 25.09 12.90 27.81
C VAL A 29 24.57 14.12 27.08
N PHE A 30 25.48 14.92 26.53
CA PHE A 30 25.11 16.08 25.73
C PHE A 30 24.90 15.69 24.25
N LYS A 31 23.68 15.90 23.72
CA LYS A 31 23.32 15.58 22.33
C LYS A 31 22.63 16.78 21.68
N GLY A 32 23.38 17.53 20.86
CA GLY A 32 22.88 18.74 20.20
C GLY A 32 22.72 19.92 21.16
N THR A 33 21.47 20.24 21.54
CA THR A 33 21.12 21.38 22.41
C THR A 33 20.56 20.96 23.78
N HIS A 34 20.43 19.66 24.04
CA HIS A 34 19.85 19.14 25.27
C HIS A 34 20.75 18.05 25.90
N HIS A 35 20.64 17.89 27.22
CA HIS A 35 21.26 16.79 27.94
C HIS A 35 20.25 15.66 28.15
N LEU A 36 20.70 14.43 27.99
CA LEU A 36 19.93 13.21 28.19
C LEU A 36 20.47 12.49 29.42
N GLY A 37 19.58 11.99 30.28
CA GLY A 37 19.94 11.28 31.50
C GLY A 37 18.91 11.49 32.62
N PRO A 38 19.13 10.92 33.82
CA PRO A 38 20.34 10.22 34.22
C PRO A 38 20.42 8.77 33.70
N PHE A 39 21.62 8.32 33.36
CA PHE A 39 21.95 6.98 32.86
C PHE A 39 22.92 6.27 33.80
N SER A 40 22.87 4.93 33.78
CA SER A 40 23.86 4.09 34.45
C SER A 40 25.12 3.89 33.60
N ILE A 41 26.21 3.42 34.21
CA ILE A 41 27.45 3.11 33.48
C ILE A 41 27.23 2.00 32.43
N GLU A 42 26.32 1.05 32.70
CA GLU A 42 25.97 -0.03 31.77
C GLU A 42 25.21 0.50 30.55
N GLU A 43 24.25 1.40 30.77
CA GLU A 43 23.52 2.08 29.69
C GLU A 43 24.49 2.90 28.82
N MET A 44 25.45 3.58 29.45
CA MET A 44 26.50 4.34 28.77
C MET A 44 27.47 3.44 27.96
N GLU A 45 27.82 2.26 28.46
CA GLU A 45 28.59 1.25 27.72
C GLU A 45 27.81 0.74 26.50
N GLU A 46 26.51 0.48 26.66
CA GLU A 46 25.65 0.04 25.55
C GLU A 46 25.55 1.11 24.47
N PHE A 47 25.34 2.38 24.84
CA PHE A 47 25.34 3.51 23.91
C PHE A 47 26.65 3.66 23.14
N TYR A 48 27.79 3.37 23.79
CA TYR A 48 29.10 3.40 23.11
C TYR A 48 29.25 2.22 22.13
N ARG A 49 28.78 1.03 22.52
CA ARG A 49 28.83 -0.19 21.70
C ARG A 49 27.98 -0.11 20.44
N VAL A 50 26.83 0.57 20.51
CA VAL A 50 25.93 0.79 19.36
C VAL A 50 26.26 2.07 18.58
N GLU A 51 27.41 2.69 18.86
CA GLU A 51 27.92 3.92 18.23
C GLU A 51 26.98 5.14 18.39
N GLU A 52 26.06 5.12 19.36
CA GLU A 52 25.18 6.25 19.66
C GLU A 52 25.92 7.39 20.37
N ILE A 53 26.96 7.05 21.14
CA ILE A 53 27.94 7.98 21.71
C ILE A 53 29.34 7.55 21.30
N ASN A 54 30.27 8.51 21.17
CA ASN A 54 31.65 8.26 20.78
C ASN A 54 32.64 8.82 21.81
N SER A 55 33.94 8.64 21.58
CA SER A 55 35.00 9.04 22.52
C SER A 55 35.07 10.54 22.80
N GLN A 56 34.50 11.37 21.92
CA GLN A 56 34.44 12.83 22.05
C GLN A 56 33.09 13.34 22.58
N THR A 57 32.10 12.45 22.77
CA THR A 57 30.81 12.84 23.33
C THR A 57 30.99 13.40 24.74
N MET A 58 30.42 14.58 24.97
CA MET A 58 30.50 15.26 26.27
C MET A 58 29.54 14.60 27.25
N VAL A 59 30.09 14.19 28.38
CA VAL A 59 29.37 13.57 29.49
C VAL A 59 29.54 14.39 30.76
N TRP A 60 28.54 14.32 31.62
CA TRP A 60 28.57 14.99 32.91
C TRP A 60 28.01 14.05 33.96
N LYS A 61 28.71 13.98 35.10
CA LYS A 61 28.25 13.21 36.25
C LYS A 61 27.58 14.15 37.23
N GLU A 62 26.46 13.73 37.78
CA GLU A 62 25.78 14.44 38.86
C GLU A 62 26.76 14.81 39.99
N GLY A 63 26.89 16.10 40.30
CA GLY A 63 27.85 16.64 41.26
C GLY A 63 29.21 17.08 40.68
N SER A 64 29.44 16.96 39.38
CA SER A 64 30.66 17.46 38.72
C SER A 64 30.54 18.94 38.33
N GLU A 65 31.64 19.67 38.30
CA GLU A 65 31.62 21.11 37.99
C GLU A 65 31.53 21.42 36.48
N ARG A 66 31.98 20.51 35.61
CA ARG A 66 32.07 20.73 34.16
C ARG A 66 31.78 19.47 33.37
N TRP A 67 31.32 19.65 32.12
CA TRP A 67 31.19 18.59 31.14
C TRP A 67 32.57 18.16 30.65
N GLU A 68 32.80 16.86 30.54
CA GLU A 68 34.07 16.29 30.06
C GLU A 68 33.82 15.31 28.91
N PRO A 69 34.74 15.20 27.93
CA PRO A 69 34.65 14.16 26.91
C PRO A 69 34.74 12.76 27.52
N LEU A 70 33.95 11.81 27.02
CA LEU A 70 33.89 10.42 27.47
C LEU A 70 35.28 9.76 27.60
N SER A 71 36.19 10.06 26.66
CA SER A 71 37.58 9.56 26.66
C SER A 71 38.47 10.07 27.79
N LYS A 72 38.14 11.22 28.41
CA LYS A 72 38.90 11.79 29.53
C LYS A 72 38.32 11.40 30.89
N THR A 73 37.12 10.85 30.89
CA THR A 73 36.43 10.43 32.11
C THR A 73 36.94 9.07 32.59
N LYS A 74 37.58 9.05 33.76
CA LYS A 74 38.17 7.84 34.35
C LYS A 74 37.20 6.66 34.48
N ALA A 75 35.91 6.94 34.68
CA ALA A 75 34.88 5.92 34.81
C ALA A 75 34.71 5.06 33.54
N PHE A 76 35.06 5.58 32.35
CA PHE A 76 34.84 4.94 31.05
C PHE A 76 36.13 4.52 30.35
N HIS A 77 37.29 4.61 31.00
CA HIS A 77 38.57 4.21 30.41
C HIS A 77 38.60 2.73 29.95
N PHE A 78 37.79 1.87 30.58
CA PHE A 78 37.64 0.47 30.19
C PHE A 78 37.05 0.28 28.79
N LEU A 79 36.28 1.25 28.27
CA LEU A 79 35.76 1.22 26.90
C LEU A 79 36.87 1.40 25.85
N PHE A 80 38.03 1.93 26.25
CA PHE A 80 39.13 2.28 25.36
C PHE A 80 40.38 1.41 25.56
N THR A 81 40.42 0.58 26.60
CA THR A 81 41.58 -0.24 26.94
C THR A 81 41.36 -1.67 26.45
N HIS A 82 42.00 -2.05 25.34
CA HIS A 82 42.09 -3.45 24.93
C HIS A 82 43.22 -4.12 25.72
N GLU A 83 42.89 -4.99 26.68
CA GLU A 83 43.85 -5.94 27.24
C GLU A 83 44.14 -7.00 26.17
N VAL A 84 45.31 -6.88 25.52
CA VAL A 84 45.88 -7.92 24.67
C VAL A 84 46.48 -8.99 25.61
N PRO A 85 46.05 -10.26 25.54
CA PRO A 85 46.74 -11.33 26.26
C PRO A 85 48.17 -11.47 25.74
N VAL A 86 49.12 -11.46 26.67
CA VAL A 86 50.55 -11.67 26.43
C VAL A 86 50.77 -13.09 25.89
N GLU A 87 51.15 -13.21 24.62
CA GLU A 87 51.83 -14.39 24.11
C GLU A 87 53.26 -14.00 23.71
N VAL A 88 54.21 -14.64 24.37
CA VAL A 88 55.65 -14.45 24.22
C VAL A 88 56.12 -15.23 22.99
N VAL A 89 56.44 -14.58 21.87
CA VAL A 89 57.46 -15.06 20.91
C VAL A 89 58.18 -13.85 20.28
N THR A 90 59.48 -14.05 20.08
CA THR A 90 60.63 -13.18 19.83
C THR A 90 60.62 -12.30 18.56
N LYS A 91 61.20 -11.10 18.70
CA LYS A 91 61.79 -10.19 17.68
C LYS A 91 62.91 -10.91 16.86
N PRO A 92 63.48 -10.39 15.73
CA PRO A 92 63.34 -9.04 15.14
C PRO A 92 63.31 -8.99 13.57
N THR A 93 62.93 -7.93 12.83
CA THR A 93 63.75 -6.76 12.39
C THR A 93 63.27 -6.28 11.00
N LEU A 94 63.15 -4.93 10.81
CA LEU A 94 63.21 -4.07 9.58
C LEU A 94 62.25 -4.40 8.38
N GLU A 95 61.65 -3.49 7.60
CA GLU A 95 61.93 -2.10 7.23
C GLU A 95 60.71 -1.50 6.47
N LEU A 96 60.53 -0.17 6.50
CA LEU A 96 59.68 0.61 5.58
C LEU A 96 60.60 1.09 4.43
N PRO A 97 60.19 1.17 3.14
CA PRO A 97 59.62 2.45 2.67
C PRO A 97 58.72 2.44 1.38
N LYS A 98 57.74 3.36 1.41
CA LYS A 98 57.40 4.41 0.41
C LYS A 98 57.05 4.12 -1.07
N HIS A 99 55.98 4.84 -1.47
CA HIS A 99 55.77 5.60 -2.74
C HIS A 99 55.46 4.78 -4.02
N LYS A 100 54.66 5.22 -5.01
CA LYS A 100 53.93 6.47 -5.34
C LYS A 100 52.99 6.16 -6.53
N LYS A 101 51.87 6.88 -6.65
CA LYS A 101 51.28 7.57 -7.83
C LYS A 101 51.65 7.04 -9.25
N LYS A 102 50.74 6.94 -10.24
CA LYS A 102 49.81 7.98 -10.74
C LYS A 102 49.04 7.48 -12.00
N GLU A 103 47.86 8.07 -12.24
CA GLU A 103 47.23 8.48 -13.53
C GLU A 103 47.17 7.48 -14.71
N ALA A 104 45.98 7.00 -15.12
CA ALA A 104 44.99 7.66 -16.00
C ALA A 104 45.39 7.73 -17.49
N VAL A 105 44.53 7.22 -18.39
CA VAL A 105 43.96 7.91 -19.58
C VAL A 105 43.05 6.95 -20.38
N LYS A 106 42.10 7.58 -21.07
CA LYS A 106 40.83 7.17 -21.70
C LYS A 106 40.92 6.45 -23.06
N SER A 107 39.72 6.06 -23.55
CA SER A 107 39.24 6.08 -24.96
C SER A 107 39.50 4.79 -25.77
N ASN A 108 38.61 4.18 -26.59
CA ASN A 108 37.38 4.59 -27.28
C ASN A 108 36.54 3.35 -27.74
N ALA A 109 35.38 3.62 -28.35
CA ALA A 109 34.36 2.77 -29.03
C ALA A 109 34.84 1.53 -29.86
N GLN A 110 34.04 0.49 -30.15
CA GLN A 110 32.82 0.48 -31.02
C GLN A 110 32.13 -0.92 -31.07
N SER A 111 30.86 -0.94 -31.53
CA SER A 111 29.83 -2.00 -31.55
C SER A 111 30.09 -3.31 -32.34
N ALA A 112 29.44 -4.43 -31.94
CA ALA A 112 28.42 -5.19 -32.70
C ALA A 112 27.95 -6.49 -31.98
N GLU A 113 26.69 -6.84 -32.22
CA GLU A 113 25.83 -8.02 -31.89
C GLU A 113 26.49 -9.37 -31.47
N ASP A 114 25.90 -10.07 -30.48
CA ASP A 114 25.04 -11.27 -30.72
C ASP A 114 24.50 -11.91 -29.40
N ALA A 115 23.22 -12.32 -29.43
CA ALA A 115 22.42 -13.21 -28.54
C ALA A 115 22.39 -13.09 -26.98
N PRO A 116 21.19 -13.13 -26.34
CA PRO A 116 21.05 -13.35 -24.90
C PRO A 116 21.18 -14.83 -24.51
N PRO A 117 21.69 -15.14 -23.30
CA PRO A 117 21.89 -16.51 -22.82
C PRO A 117 20.55 -17.24 -22.55
N PRO A 118 20.50 -18.58 -22.66
CA PRO A 118 19.28 -19.36 -22.50
C PRO A 118 18.81 -19.39 -21.04
N LEU A 119 17.49 -19.30 -20.86
CA LEU A 119 16.81 -19.43 -19.56
C LEU A 119 16.98 -20.85 -18.98
N PRO A 120 17.08 -21.00 -17.64
CA PRO A 120 17.15 -22.31 -16.98
C PRO A 120 15.83 -23.08 -17.05
N HIS A 121 15.94 -24.41 -17.18
CA HIS A 121 14.84 -25.37 -17.25
C HIS A 121 13.94 -25.37 -15.99
N ILE A 122 12.62 -25.32 -16.20
CA ILE A 122 11.61 -25.53 -15.16
C ILE A 122 11.44 -27.05 -14.94
N PRO A 123 11.49 -27.54 -13.68
CA PRO A 123 11.15 -28.94 -13.37
C PRO A 123 9.67 -29.24 -13.59
N THR A 124 9.37 -30.28 -14.37
CA THR A 124 8.05 -30.87 -14.55
C THR A 124 7.52 -31.48 -13.24
N LEU A 125 6.32 -31.06 -12.80
CA LEU A 125 5.54 -31.76 -11.78
C LEU A 125 4.67 -32.87 -12.42
N PRO A 126 4.53 -34.04 -11.77
CA PRO A 126 3.76 -35.17 -12.28
C PRO A 126 2.24 -34.98 -12.14
N LYS A 127 1.52 -35.48 -13.15
CA LYS A 127 0.06 -35.56 -13.25
C LYS A 127 -0.51 -36.58 -12.26
N THR A 128 -1.60 -36.23 -11.58
CA THR A 128 -2.56 -37.19 -11.02
C THR A 128 -3.95 -36.92 -11.62
N PRO A 129 -4.73 -37.96 -11.99
CA PRO A 129 -5.86 -37.85 -12.91
C PRO A 129 -7.17 -37.37 -12.26
N GLN A 130 -8.00 -36.78 -13.12
CA GLN A 130 -9.37 -36.35 -12.91
C GLN A 130 -10.32 -37.54 -12.70
N GLU A 131 -11.26 -37.41 -11.76
CA GLU A 131 -12.48 -38.22 -11.70
C GLU A 131 -13.65 -37.42 -12.28
N THR A 132 -14.36 -38.09 -13.19
CA THR A 132 -15.47 -37.60 -14.00
C THR A 132 -16.80 -37.81 -13.28
N VAL A 133 -17.69 -36.84 -13.43
CA VAL A 133 -19.08 -36.81 -12.96
C VAL A 133 -19.96 -37.74 -13.81
N THR A 134 -20.86 -38.51 -13.18
CA THR A 134 -22.18 -38.86 -13.77
C THR A 134 -23.25 -39.16 -12.71
N HIS A 135 -24.42 -38.56 -12.91
CA HIS A 135 -25.70 -38.80 -12.23
C HIS A 135 -26.42 -40.07 -12.73
N HIS A 136 -27.36 -40.61 -11.93
CA HIS A 136 -28.64 -41.32 -12.20
C HIS A 136 -28.83 -42.48 -11.19
N SER A 137 -29.86 -42.53 -10.31
CA SER A 137 -31.32 -42.69 -10.48
C SER A 137 -31.80 -44.15 -10.64
N VAL A 138 -32.37 -44.69 -9.54
CA VAL A 138 -33.57 -45.57 -9.39
C VAL A 138 -33.65 -46.97 -10.07
N GLY A 139 -33.82 -48.02 -9.24
CA GLY A 139 -34.93 -49.01 -9.34
C GLY A 139 -34.70 -50.44 -9.90
N HIS A 140 -35.18 -51.44 -9.13
CA HIS A 140 -35.43 -52.89 -9.41
C HIS A 140 -34.21 -53.85 -9.55
N VAL A 141 -33.97 -54.84 -8.66
CA VAL A 141 -34.65 -56.12 -8.30
C VAL A 141 -34.51 -57.23 -9.36
N GLU A 142 -33.69 -58.25 -9.06
CA GLU A 142 -33.88 -59.73 -9.19
C GLU A 142 -32.55 -60.42 -8.80
N LEU A 143 -32.45 -61.10 -7.65
CA LEU A 143 -32.61 -62.55 -7.40
C LEU A 143 -31.57 -63.43 -8.10
N PHE A 144 -30.62 -63.99 -7.32
CA PHE A 144 -30.28 -65.42 -7.30
C PHE A 144 -29.56 -65.76 -5.97
N ASP A 145 -29.96 -66.90 -5.42
CA ASP A 145 -29.67 -67.48 -4.11
C ASP A 145 -28.27 -68.11 -3.96
N ASP A 146 -27.96 -68.39 -2.69
CA ASP A 146 -27.13 -69.46 -2.13
C ASP A 146 -25.89 -69.00 -1.33
N ASP A 147 -26.09 -68.79 -0.02
CA ASP A 147 -25.27 -69.38 1.05
C ASP A 147 -25.85 -69.02 2.43
N LEU A 148 -26.59 -69.96 3.02
CA LEU A 148 -27.09 -69.89 4.39
C LEU A 148 -26.02 -70.32 5.43
N PRO A 149 -26.01 -69.73 6.63
CA PRO A 149 -25.02 -69.98 7.69
C PRO A 149 -25.34 -71.23 8.53
N PRO A 150 -24.35 -71.78 9.27
CA PRO A 150 -24.58 -72.94 10.13
C PRO A 150 -25.42 -72.60 11.39
N PRO A 151 -26.18 -73.59 11.91
CA PRO A 151 -27.25 -73.40 12.87
C PRO A 151 -26.79 -73.19 14.32
N ILE A 152 -27.58 -72.42 15.05
CA ILE A 152 -27.56 -72.31 16.51
C ILE A 152 -28.17 -73.60 17.09
N PRO A 153 -27.47 -74.33 17.99
CA PRO A 153 -28.06 -75.51 18.62
C PRO A 153 -29.14 -75.11 19.64
N LEU A 154 -30.32 -75.66 19.42
CA LEU A 154 -31.55 -75.47 20.16
C LEU A 154 -31.70 -76.52 21.27
N ASP A 155 -30.71 -76.59 22.18
CA ASP A 155 -30.80 -77.42 23.38
C ASP A 155 -30.92 -76.52 24.62
N ALA A 156 -31.93 -76.83 25.43
CA ALA A 156 -32.29 -76.24 26.73
C ALA A 156 -33.24 -75.02 26.73
N ILE A 157 -34.40 -75.17 26.09
CA ILE A 157 -35.65 -74.72 26.71
C ILE A 157 -36.04 -75.79 27.75
N LEU A 158 -36.42 -75.36 28.96
CA LEU A 158 -37.08 -76.06 30.08
C LEU A 158 -36.24 -76.17 31.38
N ALA A 159 -36.30 -75.11 32.20
CA ALA A 159 -36.78 -75.23 33.60
C ALA A 159 -36.92 -73.82 34.24
N PRO A 160 -38.06 -73.50 34.87
CA PRO A 160 -38.25 -72.29 35.65
C PRO A 160 -37.72 -72.49 37.09
N ARG A 161 -37.29 -71.39 37.72
CA ARG A 161 -36.79 -71.25 39.11
C ARG A 161 -35.29 -71.46 39.30
N GLY A 162 -34.58 -70.34 39.25
CA GLY A 162 -33.31 -70.14 39.94
C GLY A 162 -33.20 -68.68 40.35
N GLN A 163 -33.34 -68.41 41.65
CA GLN A 163 -33.09 -67.08 42.20
C GLN A 163 -31.63 -66.70 41.95
N VAL A 164 -31.37 -65.83 40.97
CA VAL A 164 -30.08 -65.14 40.92
C VAL A 164 -30.18 -63.91 41.81
N LYS A 165 -29.76 -64.10 43.06
CA LYS A 165 -29.28 -63.02 43.93
C LYS A 165 -28.16 -62.30 43.19
N LEU A 166 -28.48 -61.21 42.50
CA LEU A 166 -27.48 -60.20 42.16
C LEU A 166 -27.04 -59.57 43.48
N ARG A 167 -25.98 -60.14 44.04
CA ARG A 167 -25.25 -59.60 45.17
C ARG A 167 -24.59 -58.30 44.69
N ILE A 168 -25.33 -57.20 44.75
CA ILE A 168 -24.75 -55.86 44.70
C ILE A 168 -23.85 -55.78 45.92
N LYS A 169 -22.55 -55.99 45.72
CA LYS A 169 -21.54 -55.61 46.70
C LYS A 169 -21.46 -54.09 46.59
N SER A 170 -22.29 -53.40 47.37
CA SER A 170 -22.17 -51.97 47.61
C SER A 170 -20.78 -51.72 48.19
N ASN A 171 -19.84 -51.25 47.37
CA ASN A 171 -18.66 -50.59 47.88
C ASN A 171 -19.02 -49.12 48.07
N ASP A 172 -19.62 -48.83 49.22
CA ASP A 172 -20.16 -47.53 49.62
C ASP A 172 -19.06 -46.53 50.04
N LYS A 173 -17.96 -46.51 49.27
CA LYS A 173 -16.81 -45.60 49.50
C LYS A 173 -16.36 -44.84 48.25
N SER A 174 -17.04 -44.99 47.10
CA SER A 174 -16.65 -44.31 45.85
C SER A 174 -17.53 -43.12 45.45
N THR A 175 -18.68 -42.91 46.09
CA THR A 175 -19.55 -41.73 45.89
C THR A 175 -19.02 -40.50 46.60
N ILE A 176 -18.30 -40.67 47.71
CA ILE A 176 -17.63 -39.58 48.42
C ILE A 176 -16.34 -39.18 47.70
N LEU A 177 -15.54 -40.14 47.21
CA LEU A 177 -14.35 -39.81 46.41
C LEU A 177 -14.70 -39.15 45.07
N SER A 178 -15.76 -39.57 44.36
CA SER A 178 -16.16 -38.93 43.10
C SER A 178 -16.70 -37.51 43.29
N ARG A 179 -17.42 -37.26 44.39
CA ARG A 179 -17.86 -35.92 44.80
C ARG A 179 -16.69 -35.06 45.26
N ILE A 180 -15.73 -35.61 46.02
CA ILE A 180 -14.51 -34.89 46.41
C ILE A 180 -13.63 -34.58 45.18
N THR A 181 -13.51 -35.48 44.20
CA THR A 181 -12.77 -35.17 42.96
C THR A 181 -13.46 -34.08 42.15
N LEU A 182 -14.80 -34.08 42.08
CA LEU A 182 -15.56 -33.07 41.36
C LEU A 182 -15.49 -31.70 42.06
N ILE A 183 -15.61 -31.68 43.40
CA ILE A 183 -15.44 -30.46 44.21
C ILE A 183 -13.99 -29.96 44.13
N SER A 184 -12.99 -30.85 44.20
CA SER A 184 -11.58 -30.47 44.04
C SER A 184 -11.30 -29.90 42.65
N GLY A 185 -11.93 -30.44 41.60
CA GLY A 185 -11.84 -29.92 40.24
C GLY A 185 -12.43 -28.52 40.11
N ILE A 186 -13.58 -28.26 40.75
CA ILE A 186 -14.21 -26.93 40.78
C ILE A 186 -13.33 -25.94 41.56
N VAL A 187 -12.75 -26.34 42.69
CA VAL A 187 -11.87 -25.47 43.49
C VAL A 187 -10.58 -25.16 42.74
N ILE A 188 -9.95 -26.15 42.10
CA ILE A 188 -8.76 -25.92 41.26
C ILE A 188 -9.11 -25.00 40.09
N PHE A 189 -10.25 -25.19 39.44
CA PHE A 189 -10.72 -24.32 38.37
C PHE A 189 -10.98 -22.88 38.85
N ALA A 190 -11.58 -22.71 40.02
CA ALA A 190 -11.80 -21.41 40.65
C ALA A 190 -10.49 -20.73 41.06
N VAL A 191 -9.50 -21.49 41.54
CA VAL A 191 -8.15 -20.98 41.86
C VAL A 191 -7.41 -20.57 40.60
N ILE A 192 -7.51 -21.33 39.49
CA ILE A 192 -6.92 -20.94 38.20
C ILE A 192 -7.58 -19.68 37.65
N ILE A 193 -8.91 -19.56 37.72
CA ILE A 193 -9.65 -18.36 37.33
C ILE A 193 -9.26 -17.16 38.21
N GLY A 194 -9.20 -17.36 39.53
CA GLY A 194 -8.84 -16.32 40.49
C GLY A 194 -7.40 -15.85 40.31
N TRP A 195 -6.45 -16.77 40.14
CA TRP A 195 -5.06 -16.46 39.83
C TRP A 195 -4.95 -15.67 38.53
N TYR A 196 -5.64 -16.11 37.47
CA TYR A 196 -5.64 -15.42 36.19
C TYR A 196 -6.22 -13.99 36.28
N ALA A 197 -7.36 -13.83 36.97
CA ALA A 197 -7.98 -12.53 37.21
C ALA A 197 -7.09 -11.58 38.03
N LEU A 198 -6.30 -12.11 38.96
CA LEU A 198 -5.33 -11.35 39.75
C LEU A 198 -4.08 -10.94 38.95
N THR A 199 -3.61 -11.78 38.02
CA THR A 199 -2.43 -11.50 37.19
C THR A 199 -2.68 -10.58 35.98
N GLN A 200 -3.93 -10.33 35.61
CA GLN A 200 -4.31 -9.43 34.50
C GLN A 200 -4.33 -7.94 34.88
N ARG A 201 -3.95 -7.57 36.10
CA ARG A 201 -3.90 -6.16 36.50
C ARG A 201 -2.72 -5.43 35.84
N ASP A 202 -3.06 -4.63 34.83
CA ASP A 202 -2.36 -3.47 34.29
C ASP A 202 -0.83 -3.60 34.19
N ALA A 203 -0.38 -4.40 33.22
CA ALA A 203 0.94 -4.18 32.65
C ALA A 203 0.93 -2.78 32.00
N GLY A 204 1.70 -1.84 32.56
CA GLY A 204 1.77 -0.47 32.05
C GLY A 204 2.01 -0.46 30.54
N ILE A 205 1.15 0.23 29.79
CA ILE A 205 1.21 0.34 28.33
C ILE A 205 2.45 1.19 27.98
N GLN A 206 3.59 0.55 27.73
CA GLN A 206 4.78 1.22 27.19
C GLN A 206 4.89 0.91 25.69
N LEU A 207 4.33 1.79 24.86
CA LEU A 207 4.41 1.73 23.39
C LEU A 207 5.80 2.21 22.91
N ARG A 208 6.80 1.32 22.89
CA ARG A 208 8.10 1.61 22.24
C ARG A 208 8.11 1.13 20.78
N ILE A 209 7.32 1.77 19.92
CA ILE A 209 7.32 1.48 18.47
C ILE A 209 8.39 2.33 17.77
N LYS A 210 9.41 1.68 17.20
CA LYS A 210 10.42 2.34 16.35
C LYS A 210 9.88 2.52 14.92
N GLY A 211 10.28 3.59 14.24
CA GLY A 211 9.98 3.81 12.82
C GLY A 211 8.54 4.25 12.54
N LEU A 212 7.93 5.01 13.45
CA LEU A 212 6.62 5.64 13.28
C LEU A 212 6.73 7.14 13.51
N MET A 213 5.89 7.93 12.83
CA MET A 213 5.83 9.37 13.07
C MET A 213 5.27 9.65 14.47
N PRO A 214 5.81 10.64 15.24
CA PRO A 214 5.35 10.93 16.60
C PRO A 214 3.84 11.17 16.73
N VAL A 215 3.25 11.89 15.76
CA VAL A 215 1.80 12.18 15.72
C VAL A 215 0.95 10.90 15.67
N TYR A 216 1.42 9.88 14.96
CA TYR A 216 0.71 8.61 14.89
C TYR A 216 0.97 7.72 16.10
N LEU A 217 2.17 7.81 16.70
CA LEU A 217 2.46 7.13 17.96
C LEU A 217 1.53 7.63 19.07
N GLU A 218 1.38 8.95 19.20
CA GLU A 218 0.45 9.59 20.12
C GLU A 218 -1.00 9.11 19.88
N LYS A 219 -1.44 9.05 18.62
CA LYS A 219 -2.78 8.52 18.27
C LYS A 219 -2.97 7.08 18.74
N LEU A 220 -1.97 6.20 18.55
CA LEU A 220 -2.02 4.81 19.00
C LEU A 220 -2.06 4.71 20.54
N GLU A 221 -1.28 5.54 21.24
CA GLU A 221 -1.26 5.61 22.71
C GLU A 221 -2.60 6.08 23.27
N MET A 222 -3.17 7.14 22.70
CA MET A 222 -4.47 7.66 23.11
C MET A 222 -5.58 6.63 22.95
N THR A 223 -5.59 5.84 21.87
CA THR A 223 -6.55 4.74 21.71
C THR A 223 -6.31 3.61 22.70
N ALA A 224 -5.06 3.26 23.01
CA ALA A 224 -4.75 2.20 23.97
C ALA A 224 -5.20 2.54 25.40
N ILE A 225 -5.09 3.81 25.78
CA ILE A 225 -5.44 4.31 27.12
C ILE A 225 -6.93 4.65 27.24
N ASN A 226 -7.64 4.79 26.11
CA ASN A 226 -9.06 5.14 26.11
C ASN A 226 -9.90 4.08 26.84
N LYS A 227 -10.66 4.49 27.87
CA LYS A 227 -11.55 3.60 28.64
C LYS A 227 -12.99 3.57 28.10
N SER A 228 -13.18 3.94 26.84
CA SER A 228 -14.46 3.88 26.13
C SER A 228 -15.05 2.47 26.16
N SER A 229 -16.38 2.37 26.30
CA SER A 229 -17.11 1.10 26.24
C SER A 229 -17.33 0.58 24.82
N ARG A 230 -16.93 1.37 23.81
CA ARG A 230 -17.00 0.98 22.39
C ARG A 230 -15.64 0.47 21.95
N PHE A 231 -15.63 -0.52 21.06
CA PHE A 231 -14.40 -1.02 20.45
C PHE A 231 -13.85 0.03 19.48
N GLU A 232 -12.65 0.52 19.75
CA GLU A 232 -11.96 1.54 18.98
C GLU A 232 -10.61 1.02 18.51
N VAL A 233 -10.25 1.37 17.28
CA VAL A 233 -8.98 0.95 16.65
C VAL A 233 -8.31 2.14 15.99
N ALA A 234 -7.08 2.43 16.35
CA ALA A 234 -6.23 3.35 15.61
C ALA A 234 -5.25 2.57 14.75
N LEU A 235 -4.98 3.06 13.55
CA LEU A 235 -4.03 2.47 12.61
C LEU A 235 -3.01 3.52 12.16
N ALA A 236 -1.78 3.08 11.94
CA ALA A 236 -0.69 3.93 11.47
C ALA A 236 0.31 3.15 10.62
N LEU A 237 0.77 3.74 9.53
CA LEU A 237 1.78 3.14 8.67
C LEU A 237 3.18 3.53 9.15
N SER A 238 4.09 2.56 9.24
CA SER A 238 5.51 2.84 9.53
C SER A 238 6.18 3.65 8.43
N LEU A 239 7.29 4.30 8.78
CA LEU A 239 8.10 5.12 7.87
C LEU A 239 8.63 4.31 6.67
N ASP A 240 8.86 3.01 6.84
CA ASP A 240 9.26 2.09 5.77
C ASP A 240 8.11 1.74 4.79
N SER A 241 6.88 2.15 5.08
CA SER A 241 5.65 1.86 4.31
C SER A 241 5.31 0.37 4.17
N LEU A 242 5.92 -0.51 4.98
CA LEU A 242 5.72 -1.96 4.91
C LEU A 242 4.91 -2.52 6.08
N THR A 243 4.93 -1.84 7.23
CA THR A 243 4.26 -2.31 8.45
C THR A 243 3.09 -1.40 8.80
N LEU A 244 1.91 -1.97 8.86
CA LEU A 244 0.76 -1.31 9.47
C LEU A 244 0.78 -1.64 10.97
N TRP A 245 0.85 -0.62 11.80
CA TRP A 245 0.66 -0.71 13.24
C TRP A 245 -0.79 -0.40 13.57
N GLY A 246 -1.31 -1.08 14.58
CA GLY A 246 -2.62 -0.77 15.12
C GLY A 246 -2.63 -0.77 16.65
N SER A 247 -3.59 -0.06 17.21
CA SER A 247 -3.86 0.01 18.65
C SER A 247 -5.34 -0.17 18.93
N THR A 248 -5.70 -0.90 19.99
CA THR A 248 -7.08 -1.11 20.45
C THR A 248 -7.25 -0.66 21.89
N ASN A 249 -8.43 -0.15 22.23
CA ASN A 249 -8.76 0.22 23.61
C ASN A 249 -9.00 -0.97 24.55
N TYR A 250 -9.22 -2.16 24.01
CA TYR A 250 -9.34 -3.39 24.80
C TYR A 250 -8.00 -4.10 24.96
N PRO A 251 -7.65 -4.54 26.19
CA PRO A 251 -6.50 -5.40 26.44
C PRO A 251 -6.79 -6.83 25.99
N GLY A 252 -5.72 -7.63 25.83
CA GLY A 252 -5.82 -9.06 25.53
C GLY A 252 -5.35 -9.44 24.12
N GLU A 253 -5.66 -10.69 23.75
CA GLU A 253 -5.34 -11.27 22.45
C GLU A 253 -6.59 -11.23 21.55
N ILE A 254 -6.62 -10.30 20.60
CA ILE A 254 -7.77 -10.04 19.75
C ILE A 254 -7.36 -10.27 18.29
N PHE A 255 -7.96 -11.27 17.64
CA PHE A 255 -7.75 -11.51 16.21
C PHE A 255 -8.59 -10.53 15.41
N ALA A 256 -7.97 -9.82 14.48
CA ALA A 256 -8.63 -8.80 13.67
C ALA A 256 -8.45 -9.05 12.17
N ASN A 257 -9.55 -8.85 11.44
CA ASN A 257 -9.60 -8.75 10.00
C ASN A 257 -9.95 -7.30 9.65
N ILE A 258 -8.99 -6.59 9.08
CA ILE A 258 -9.07 -5.15 8.77
C ILE A 258 -9.19 -5.02 7.26
N GLN A 259 -10.27 -4.43 6.78
CA GLN A 259 -10.45 -4.04 5.39
C GLN A 259 -10.27 -2.53 5.27
N LEU A 260 -9.43 -2.12 4.32
CA LEU A 260 -9.11 -0.74 4.03
C LEU A 260 -9.58 -0.45 2.60
N LYS A 261 -10.55 0.45 2.45
CA LYS A 261 -11.04 0.91 1.15
C LYS A 261 -10.63 2.36 0.91
N SER A 262 -9.92 2.64 -0.18
CA SER A 262 -9.48 3.99 -0.51
C SER A 262 -10.65 4.96 -0.63
N VAL A 263 -10.49 6.16 -0.08
CA VAL A 263 -11.47 7.24 -0.25
C VAL A 263 -11.19 7.98 -1.57
N PRO A 264 -12.18 8.13 -2.48
CA PRO A 264 -11.98 8.80 -3.76
C PRO A 264 -11.43 10.22 -3.58
N LYS A 265 -10.48 10.61 -4.46
CA LYS A 265 -9.78 11.92 -4.43
C LYS A 265 -8.98 12.22 -3.17
N LYS A 266 -8.83 11.27 -2.25
CA LYS A 266 -8.06 11.42 -1.01
C LYS A 266 -6.90 10.42 -0.88
N VAL A 267 -6.47 9.86 -2.00
CA VAL A 267 -5.30 9.00 -2.11
C VAL A 267 -4.39 9.50 -3.21
N LEU A 268 -3.09 9.22 -3.10
CA LEU A 268 -2.08 9.56 -4.10
C LEU A 268 -2.09 8.55 -5.25
N GLY A 269 -3.23 8.41 -5.92
CA GLY A 269 -3.44 7.55 -7.07
C GLY A 269 -4.81 7.77 -7.71
N THR A 270 -5.00 7.20 -8.90
CA THR A 270 -6.27 7.27 -9.67
C THR A 270 -7.13 6.02 -9.55
N GLU A 271 -6.56 4.94 -9.00
CA GLU A 271 -7.22 3.65 -8.84
C GLU A 271 -7.94 3.55 -7.50
N ASP A 272 -9.07 2.85 -7.49
CA ASP A 272 -9.71 2.40 -6.26
C ASP A 272 -8.96 1.17 -5.73
N VAL A 273 -8.48 1.26 -4.50
CA VAL A 273 -7.68 0.23 -3.84
C VAL A 273 -8.40 -0.31 -2.63
N VAL A 274 -8.48 -1.63 -2.55
CA VAL A 274 -8.98 -2.34 -1.37
C VAL A 274 -7.90 -3.27 -0.87
N VAL A 275 -7.55 -3.11 0.41
CA VAL A 275 -6.52 -3.90 1.09
C VAL A 275 -7.14 -4.60 2.28
N THR A 276 -6.89 -5.90 2.39
CA THR A 276 -7.26 -6.70 3.54
C THR A 276 -6.02 -7.07 4.34
N VAL A 277 -6.09 -6.87 5.66
CA VAL A 277 -5.02 -7.14 6.60
C VAL A 277 -5.56 -8.03 7.70
N LYS A 278 -4.85 -9.12 7.99
CA LYS A 278 -5.23 -10.06 9.05
C LYS A 278 -4.10 -10.17 10.06
N GLY A 279 -4.44 -10.15 11.34
CA GLY A 279 -3.45 -10.33 12.40
C GLY A 279 -4.08 -10.34 13.79
N GLU A 280 -3.24 -10.16 14.81
CA GLU A 280 -3.64 -10.19 16.21
C GLU A 280 -3.12 -8.95 16.94
N PHE A 281 -3.97 -8.39 17.80
CA PHE A 281 -3.57 -7.43 18.82
C PHE A 281 -3.16 -8.18 20.07
N LYS A 282 -2.03 -7.81 20.67
CA LYS A 282 -1.54 -8.31 21.96
C LYS A 282 -1.38 -7.14 22.89
N ASN A 283 -2.13 -7.13 23.99
CA ASN A 283 -2.08 -6.07 25.00
C ASN A 283 -2.15 -4.69 24.36
N HIS A 284 -3.26 -4.43 23.64
CA HIS A 284 -3.56 -3.22 22.88
C HIS A 284 -2.86 -3.07 21.53
N ILE A 285 -1.73 -3.73 21.25
CA ILE A 285 -0.92 -3.39 20.06
C ILE A 285 -0.93 -4.52 19.03
N GLY A 286 -1.11 -4.17 17.75
CA GLY A 286 -1.03 -5.09 16.62
C GLY A 286 0.05 -4.66 15.64
N LYS A 287 0.85 -5.62 15.17
CA LYS A 287 1.83 -5.41 14.09
C LYS A 287 1.40 -6.23 12.88
N PHE A 288 1.13 -5.56 11.76
CA PHE A 288 0.65 -6.19 10.55
C PHE A 288 1.61 -5.93 9.39
N THR A 289 2.28 -6.99 8.93
CA THR A 289 3.25 -6.92 7.81
C THR A 289 2.73 -7.56 6.53
N ARG A 290 1.62 -8.32 6.61
CA ARG A 290 1.03 -9.02 5.48
C ARG A 290 -0.26 -8.31 5.07
N MET A 291 -0.17 -7.54 4.02
CA MET A 291 -1.29 -6.83 3.40
C MET A 291 -1.64 -7.53 2.09
N ALA A 292 -2.90 -7.94 1.93
CA ALA A 292 -3.40 -8.54 0.71
C ALA A 292 -4.20 -7.52 -0.07
N LEU A 293 -3.78 -7.21 -1.30
CA LEU A 293 -4.54 -6.35 -2.20
C LEU A 293 -5.68 -7.17 -2.81
N THR A 294 -6.93 -6.77 -2.57
CA THR A 294 -8.12 -7.40 -3.17
C THR A 294 -8.60 -6.65 -4.40
N GLN A 295 -8.27 -5.35 -4.50
CA GLN A 295 -8.58 -4.49 -5.64
C GLN A 295 -7.45 -3.46 -5.82
N GLY A 296 -7.11 -3.13 -7.06
CA GLY A 296 -6.05 -2.21 -7.44
C GLY A 296 -4.76 -2.92 -7.87
N THR A 297 -3.77 -2.16 -8.33
CA THR A 297 -2.46 -2.71 -8.72
C THR A 297 -1.42 -2.62 -7.60
N LYS A 298 -1.55 -1.63 -6.72
CA LYS A 298 -0.61 -1.35 -5.63
C LYS A 298 -1.30 -0.63 -4.47
N PHE A 299 -0.68 -0.64 -3.30
CA PHE A 299 -1.09 0.19 -2.18
C PHE A 299 -0.82 1.68 -2.50
N LEU A 300 -1.79 2.54 -2.19
CA LEU A 300 -1.69 3.99 -2.41
C LEU A 300 -1.72 4.73 -1.07
N PRO A 301 -0.78 5.62 -0.77
CA PRO A 301 -0.85 6.39 0.48
C PRO A 301 -2.04 7.37 0.47
N GLY A 302 -2.77 7.46 1.57
CA GLY A 302 -3.87 8.42 1.73
C GLY A 302 -4.96 8.01 2.71
N GLU A 303 -6.15 8.57 2.58
CA GLU A 303 -7.28 8.27 3.46
C GLU A 303 -8.00 6.98 3.04
N TYR A 304 -8.26 6.13 4.03
CA TYR A 304 -8.97 4.88 3.87
C TYR A 304 -10.17 4.81 4.81
N ALA A 305 -11.29 4.32 4.28
CA ALA A 305 -12.38 3.79 5.09
C ALA A 305 -11.95 2.43 5.64
N VAL A 306 -11.89 2.35 6.96
CA VAL A 306 -11.44 1.20 7.74
C VAL A 306 -12.66 0.47 8.26
N HIS A 307 -12.75 -0.83 7.94
CA HIS A 307 -13.69 -1.75 8.54
C HIS A 307 -12.90 -2.82 9.29
N VAL A 308 -13.08 -2.92 10.61
CA VAL A 308 -12.42 -3.92 11.44
C VAL A 308 -13.45 -4.90 11.99
N GLU A 309 -13.23 -6.18 11.74
CA GLU A 309 -13.92 -7.27 12.43
C GLU A 309 -12.92 -7.93 13.39
N ALA A 310 -13.21 -7.85 14.68
CA ALA A 310 -12.33 -8.37 15.73
C ALA A 310 -13.02 -9.48 16.52
N ARG A 311 -12.25 -10.49 16.92
CA ARG A 311 -12.71 -11.63 17.71
C ARG A 311 -11.74 -11.89 18.86
N GLU A 312 -12.27 -11.88 20.06
CA GLU A 312 -11.55 -12.23 21.28
C GLU A 312 -11.98 -13.64 21.69
N THR A 313 -11.03 -14.58 21.63
CA THR A 313 -11.27 -15.95 22.10
C THR A 313 -11.00 -16.04 23.59
N HIS A 314 -11.99 -16.48 24.36
CA HIS A 314 -11.83 -16.66 25.80
C HIS A 314 -10.71 -17.67 26.11
N PHE A 315 -9.94 -17.44 27.18
CA PHE A 315 -8.77 -18.27 27.52
C PHE A 315 -9.12 -19.77 27.66
N LEU A 316 -10.32 -20.08 28.15
CA LEU A 316 -10.83 -21.46 28.26
C LEU A 316 -10.98 -22.13 26.89
N ASN A 317 -11.53 -21.42 25.90
CA ASN A 317 -11.64 -21.93 24.54
C ASN A 317 -10.28 -22.06 23.86
N ARG A 318 -9.37 -21.13 24.17
CA ARG A 318 -8.02 -21.11 23.63
C ARG A 318 -7.21 -22.30 24.12
N ASN A 319 -7.23 -22.57 25.43
CA ASN A 319 -6.39 -23.58 26.06
C ASN A 319 -7.05 -24.97 26.08
N PHE A 320 -8.39 -25.05 26.06
CA PHE A 320 -9.14 -26.31 26.10
C PHE A 320 -10.04 -26.44 24.88
N LYS A 321 -9.45 -26.84 23.74
CA LYS A 321 -10.18 -27.04 22.46
C LYS A 321 -11.35 -28.01 22.60
N SER A 322 -11.27 -29.00 23.49
CA SER A 322 -12.36 -29.94 23.80
C SER A 322 -13.60 -29.28 24.39
N LEU A 323 -13.46 -28.13 25.08
CA LEU A 323 -14.58 -27.39 25.67
C LEU A 323 -15.24 -26.41 24.69
N SER A 324 -14.55 -26.03 23.62
CA SER A 324 -15.07 -25.09 22.60
C SER A 324 -16.26 -25.61 21.78
N GLY A 325 -16.56 -26.91 21.85
CA GLY A 325 -17.73 -27.52 21.21
C GLY A 325 -19.06 -27.20 21.90
N ILE A 326 -18.99 -26.85 23.19
CA ILE A 326 -20.15 -26.64 24.06
C ILE A 326 -20.66 -25.19 23.93
N SER A 327 -21.97 -25.00 23.74
CA SER A 327 -22.60 -23.69 23.49
C SER A 327 -22.29 -22.62 24.54
N PHE A 328 -22.24 -23.00 25.82
CA PHE A 328 -21.86 -22.11 26.91
C PHE A 328 -20.47 -21.50 26.69
N PHE A 329 -19.46 -22.33 26.37
CA PHE A 329 -18.11 -21.85 26.17
C PHE A 329 -17.99 -21.03 24.87
N LYS A 330 -18.73 -21.38 23.81
CA LYS A 330 -18.80 -20.54 22.58
C LYS A 330 -19.32 -19.13 22.86
N SER A 331 -20.32 -18.99 23.75
CA SER A 331 -20.85 -17.68 24.13
C SER A 331 -19.88 -16.79 24.92
N LEU A 332 -18.76 -17.33 25.38
CA LEU A 332 -17.70 -16.54 26.04
C LEU A 332 -16.81 -15.80 25.04
N ASN A 333 -16.86 -16.13 23.75
CA ASN A 333 -16.13 -15.40 22.72
C ASN A 333 -16.83 -14.07 22.44
N LYS A 334 -16.06 -12.98 22.39
CA LYS A 334 -16.58 -11.66 22.05
C LYS A 334 -16.21 -11.30 20.63
N THR A 335 -17.15 -10.68 19.93
CA THR A 335 -16.95 -10.16 18.57
C THR A 335 -17.16 -8.66 18.59
N TYR A 336 -16.27 -7.93 17.94
CA TYR A 336 -16.32 -6.48 17.85
C TYR A 336 -16.31 -6.06 16.38
N SER A 337 -16.94 -4.93 16.09
CA SER A 337 -16.88 -4.28 14.79
C SER A 337 -16.58 -2.80 14.98
N TYR A 338 -15.72 -2.25 14.12
CA TYR A 338 -15.34 -0.85 14.13
C TYR A 338 -15.27 -0.31 12.70
N ASN A 339 -15.79 0.90 12.53
CA ASN A 339 -15.85 1.61 11.26
C ASN A 339 -15.38 3.03 11.47
N ASP A 340 -14.36 3.46 10.73
CA ASP A 340 -13.88 4.84 10.75
C ASP A 340 -13.09 5.16 9.47
N THR A 341 -12.72 6.42 9.30
CA THR A 341 -11.80 6.87 8.26
C THR A 341 -10.47 7.27 8.88
N THR A 342 -9.35 6.76 8.35
CA THR A 342 -8.02 7.12 8.84
C THR A 342 -7.06 7.41 7.70
N LEU A 343 -6.16 8.36 7.94
CA LEU A 343 -5.03 8.63 7.05
C LEU A 343 -3.95 7.56 7.26
N ILE A 344 -3.61 6.85 6.17
CA ILE A 344 -2.55 5.85 6.12
C ILE A 344 -1.44 6.41 5.22
N TYR A 345 -0.48 7.10 5.85
CA TYR A 345 0.63 7.78 5.21
C TYR A 345 1.88 7.69 6.09
N ALA A 346 3.05 7.48 5.46
CA ALA A 346 4.33 7.34 6.17
C ALA A 346 4.96 8.70 6.57
N GLY A 347 4.34 9.83 6.21
CA GLY A 347 4.82 11.18 6.53
C GLY A 347 3.90 11.90 7.51
N THR A 348 3.97 13.24 7.56
CA THR A 348 3.06 14.03 8.42
C THR A 348 1.72 14.29 7.72
N PRO A 349 0.61 14.51 8.47
CA PRO A 349 -0.66 14.90 7.87
C PRO A 349 -0.56 16.18 7.01
N ARG A 350 0.20 17.18 7.47
CA ARG A 350 0.43 18.43 6.72
C ARG A 350 1.18 18.21 5.40
N GLU A 351 2.19 17.33 5.42
CA GLU A 351 2.92 16.98 4.21
C GLU A 351 2.00 16.25 3.21
N PHE A 352 1.14 15.37 3.71
CA PHE A 352 0.15 14.69 2.89
C PHE A 352 -0.83 15.68 2.25
N GLU A 353 -1.38 16.62 3.02
CA GLU A 353 -2.27 17.68 2.53
C GLU A 353 -1.63 18.48 1.39
N LYS A 354 -0.35 18.83 1.53
CA LYS A 354 0.39 19.50 0.45
C LYS A 354 0.52 18.59 -0.79
N ARG A 355 0.93 17.33 -0.59
CA ARG A 355 1.14 16.38 -1.70
C ARG A 355 -0.15 16.03 -2.44
N ILE A 356 -1.29 15.90 -1.74
CA ILE A 356 -2.57 15.59 -2.41
C ILE A 356 -3.05 16.77 -3.25
N ILE A 357 -2.81 18.01 -2.82
CA ILE A 357 -3.09 19.22 -3.62
C ILE A 357 -2.20 19.24 -4.86
N GLU A 358 -0.89 19.05 -4.73
CA GLU A 358 0.05 19.00 -5.86
C GLU A 358 -0.29 17.86 -6.84
N TYR A 359 -0.58 16.67 -6.31
CA TYR A 359 -0.95 15.50 -7.10
C TYR A 359 -2.26 15.73 -7.85
N SER A 360 -3.30 16.23 -7.17
CA SER A 360 -4.60 16.49 -7.80
C SER A 360 -4.50 17.56 -8.89
N ALA A 361 -3.71 18.62 -8.69
CA ALA A 361 -3.43 19.63 -9.71
C ALA A 361 -2.71 19.02 -10.92
N SER A 362 -1.68 18.20 -10.69
CA SER A 362 -0.92 17.52 -11.76
C SER A 362 -1.82 16.58 -12.57
N ILE A 363 -2.59 15.71 -11.91
CA ILE A 363 -3.51 14.78 -12.58
C ILE A 363 -4.59 15.54 -13.34
N THR A 364 -5.15 16.60 -12.76
CA THR A 364 -6.14 17.43 -13.46
C THR A 364 -5.54 18.04 -14.73
N GLY A 365 -4.31 18.57 -14.65
CA GLY A 365 -3.58 19.07 -15.81
C GLY A 365 -3.34 18.01 -16.88
N GLU A 366 -2.89 16.80 -16.50
CA GLU A 366 -2.70 15.69 -17.42
C GLU A 366 -4.01 15.24 -18.08
N MET A 367 -5.11 15.21 -17.32
CA MET A 367 -6.43 14.83 -17.82
C MET A 367 -7.03 15.92 -18.74
N LEU A 368 -6.71 17.19 -18.51
CA LEU A 368 -7.17 18.32 -19.33
C LEU A 368 -6.40 18.45 -20.65
N LYS A 369 -5.11 18.15 -20.66
CA LYS A 369 -4.22 18.27 -21.82
C LYS A 369 -4.81 17.73 -23.14
N PRO A 370 -5.35 16.50 -23.23
CA PRO A 370 -5.91 16.01 -24.49
C PRO A 370 -7.14 16.82 -24.96
N TYR A 371 -7.93 17.40 -24.05
CA TYR A 371 -9.07 18.23 -24.42
C TYR A 371 -8.63 19.62 -24.89
N GLN A 372 -7.59 20.19 -24.26
CA GLN A 372 -6.96 21.43 -24.70
C GLN A 372 -6.33 21.25 -26.10
N ASP A 373 -5.58 20.17 -26.32
CA ASP A 373 -4.98 19.84 -27.62
C ASP A 373 -6.03 19.66 -28.73
N LYS A 374 -7.22 19.15 -28.39
CA LYS A 374 -8.36 19.04 -29.32
C LYS A 374 -8.98 20.42 -29.60
N LEU A 375 -9.16 21.24 -28.57
CA LEU A 375 -9.73 22.58 -28.67
C LEU A 375 -8.86 23.48 -29.55
N GLU A 376 -7.55 23.52 -29.29
CA GLU A 376 -6.59 24.30 -30.07
C GLU A 376 -6.62 23.91 -31.56
N ARG A 377 -6.73 22.61 -31.86
CA ARG A 377 -6.86 22.15 -33.25
C ARG A 377 -8.15 22.61 -33.92
N VAL A 378 -9.28 22.52 -33.22
CA VAL A 378 -10.56 22.99 -33.75
C VAL A 378 -10.54 24.50 -33.99
N GLN A 379 -9.95 25.28 -33.08
CA GLN A 379 -9.73 26.72 -33.26
C GLN A 379 -8.77 27.05 -34.41
N THR A 380 -7.78 26.19 -34.64
CA THR A 380 -6.89 26.32 -35.81
C THR A 380 -7.65 26.08 -37.12
N PHE A 381 -8.56 25.09 -37.17
CA PHE A 381 -9.45 24.91 -38.33
C PHE A 381 -10.35 26.14 -38.54
N GLU A 382 -10.83 26.76 -37.47
CA GLU A 382 -11.60 28.01 -37.57
C GLU A 382 -10.78 29.13 -38.23
N SER A 383 -9.54 29.30 -37.77
CA SER A 383 -8.63 30.31 -38.28
C SER A 383 -8.32 30.07 -39.77
N ILE A 384 -8.09 28.82 -40.15
CA ILE A 384 -7.88 28.42 -41.54
C ILE A 384 -9.14 28.67 -42.39
N LEU A 385 -10.33 28.32 -41.89
CA LEU A 385 -11.59 28.56 -42.59
C LEU A 385 -11.81 30.06 -42.84
N ASN A 386 -11.59 30.88 -41.81
CA ASN A 386 -11.73 32.34 -41.90
C ASN A 386 -10.72 32.92 -42.91
N ALA A 387 -9.45 32.51 -42.85
CA ALA A 387 -8.43 32.96 -43.80
C ALA A 387 -8.74 32.53 -45.24
N THR A 388 -9.18 31.28 -45.44
CA THR A 388 -9.62 30.77 -46.75
C THR A 388 -10.78 31.61 -47.29
N SER A 389 -11.76 31.91 -46.43
CA SER A 389 -12.93 32.70 -46.79
C SER A 389 -12.57 34.13 -47.20
N GLN A 390 -11.78 34.81 -46.37
CA GLN A 390 -11.35 36.18 -46.64
C GLN A 390 -10.51 36.27 -47.92
N ASN A 391 -9.55 35.36 -48.08
CA ASN A 391 -8.70 35.32 -49.28
C ASN A 391 -9.52 35.07 -50.54
N TYR A 392 -10.46 34.12 -50.51
CA TYR A 392 -11.30 33.85 -51.67
C TYR A 392 -12.18 35.05 -52.03
N LEU A 393 -12.89 35.63 -51.06
CA LEU A 393 -13.80 36.75 -51.30
C LEU A 393 -13.07 37.99 -51.81
N MET A 394 -11.90 38.31 -51.25
CA MET A 394 -11.09 39.44 -51.69
C MET A 394 -10.62 39.29 -53.14
N GLU A 395 -10.17 38.10 -53.53
CA GLU A 395 -9.73 37.85 -54.92
C GLU A 395 -10.93 37.78 -55.88
N LEU A 396 -12.08 37.23 -55.45
CA LEU A 396 -13.31 37.20 -56.24
C LEU A 396 -13.83 38.60 -56.58
N GLU A 397 -13.75 39.54 -55.63
CA GLU A 397 -14.16 40.93 -55.85
C GLU A 397 -13.29 41.61 -56.93
N ARG A 398 -11.98 41.35 -56.91
CA ARG A 398 -11.00 41.91 -57.87
C ARG A 398 -11.02 41.21 -59.23
N ALA A 399 -11.47 39.97 -59.29
CA ALA A 399 -11.44 39.13 -60.48
C ALA A 399 -12.31 39.70 -61.62
N LYS A 400 -11.76 39.76 -62.84
CA LYS A 400 -12.50 40.13 -64.06
C LYS A 400 -12.85 38.91 -64.92
N THR A 401 -12.06 37.84 -64.79
CA THR A 401 -12.20 36.58 -65.52
C THR A 401 -12.02 35.42 -64.54
N GLY A 402 -12.59 34.25 -64.82
CA GLY A 402 -12.45 33.07 -63.96
C GLY A 402 -10.99 32.72 -63.66
N LYS A 403 -10.12 32.82 -64.68
CA LYS A 403 -8.67 32.55 -64.55
C LYS A 403 -7.92 33.51 -63.62
N SER A 404 -8.51 34.66 -63.27
CA SER A 404 -7.88 35.61 -62.34
C SER A 404 -7.92 35.15 -60.87
N ILE A 405 -8.62 34.05 -60.56
CA ILE A 405 -8.60 33.43 -59.22
C ILE A 405 -7.32 32.64 -58.91
N SER A 406 -6.41 32.48 -59.88
CA SER A 406 -5.12 31.78 -59.73
C SER A 406 -4.24 32.32 -58.60
N LEU A 407 -4.40 33.59 -58.21
CA LEU A 407 -3.73 34.17 -57.04
C LEU A 407 -4.26 33.57 -55.73
N PHE A 408 -5.58 33.38 -55.61
CA PHE A 408 -6.18 32.68 -54.47
C PHE A 408 -5.69 31.23 -54.43
N GLU A 409 -5.73 30.52 -55.56
CA GLU A 409 -5.24 29.14 -55.64
C GLU A 409 -3.77 29.05 -55.20
N THR A 410 -2.91 29.94 -55.70
CA THR A 410 -1.50 29.96 -55.33
C THR A 410 -1.31 30.22 -53.84
N LYS A 411 -2.03 31.18 -53.25
CA LYS A 411 -1.98 31.46 -51.81
C LYS A 411 -2.49 30.26 -51.00
N PHE A 412 -3.59 29.65 -51.43
CA PHE A 412 -4.16 28.49 -50.76
C PHE A 412 -3.18 27.32 -50.76
N ILE A 413 -2.57 26.99 -51.90
CA ILE A 413 -1.61 25.89 -52.02
C ILE A 413 -0.34 26.15 -51.20
N LYS A 414 0.14 27.40 -51.14
CA LYS A 414 1.39 27.73 -50.44
C LYS A 414 1.24 27.91 -48.94
N GLU A 415 0.16 28.53 -48.49
CA GLU A 415 0.02 28.98 -47.10
C GLU A 415 -0.98 28.12 -46.31
N ILE A 416 -2.09 27.71 -46.94
CA ILE A 416 -3.21 27.07 -46.22
C ILE A 416 -3.14 25.54 -46.32
N SER A 417 -2.89 25.02 -47.51
CA SER A 417 -2.87 23.59 -47.80
C SER A 417 -1.86 22.81 -46.93
N PRO A 418 -0.61 23.29 -46.72
CA PRO A 418 0.35 22.56 -45.88
C PRO A 418 -0.07 22.49 -44.40
N LEU A 419 -0.64 23.58 -43.87
CA LEU A 419 -1.16 23.63 -42.50
C LEU A 419 -2.34 22.68 -42.34
N LEU A 420 -3.28 22.72 -43.29
CA LEU A 420 -4.46 21.87 -43.30
C LEU A 420 -4.07 20.38 -43.38
N GLN A 421 -3.12 20.04 -44.25
CA GLN A 421 -2.61 18.67 -44.38
C GLN A 421 -1.95 18.20 -43.08
N THR A 422 -1.14 19.03 -42.45
CA THR A 422 -0.47 18.72 -41.17
C THR A 422 -1.50 18.40 -40.08
N LEU A 423 -2.57 19.20 -39.97
CA LEU A 423 -3.64 18.98 -39.00
C LEU A 423 -4.42 17.69 -39.30
N ILE A 424 -4.75 17.43 -40.56
CA ILE A 424 -5.48 16.23 -40.99
C ILE A 424 -4.68 14.97 -40.71
N VAL A 425 -3.39 14.96 -41.05
CA VAL A 425 -2.50 13.81 -40.82
C VAL A 425 -2.39 13.54 -39.32
N LYS A 426 -2.09 14.56 -38.51
CA LYS A 426 -1.97 14.41 -37.06
C LYS A 426 -3.29 13.96 -36.41
N ALA A 427 -4.43 14.45 -36.87
CA ALA A 427 -5.73 13.98 -36.40
C ALA A 427 -5.99 12.53 -36.80
N SER A 428 -5.63 12.13 -38.02
CA SER A 428 -5.77 10.75 -38.49
C SER A 428 -4.84 9.76 -37.79
N GLU A 429 -3.65 10.17 -37.37
CA GLU A 429 -2.73 9.35 -36.59
C GLU A 429 -3.31 9.10 -35.20
N LEU A 430 -3.77 10.15 -34.53
CA LEU A 430 -4.36 10.03 -33.20
C LEU A 430 -5.70 9.29 -33.20
N SER A 431 -6.49 9.36 -34.27
CA SER A 431 -7.71 8.57 -34.36
C SER A 431 -7.45 7.06 -34.43
N LYS A 432 -6.22 6.63 -34.78
CA LYS A 432 -5.84 5.22 -34.93
C LYS A 432 -5.08 4.67 -33.73
N ASP A 433 -4.56 5.53 -32.86
CA ASP A 433 -3.79 5.11 -31.69
C ASP A 433 -4.73 4.45 -30.66
N PRO A 434 -4.50 3.18 -30.24
CA PRO A 434 -5.31 2.47 -29.23
C PRO A 434 -5.56 3.25 -27.94
N LYS A 435 -4.61 4.12 -27.52
CA LYS A 435 -4.76 4.97 -26.33
C LYS A 435 -5.82 6.06 -26.51
N PHE A 436 -6.09 6.42 -27.75
CA PHE A 436 -7.05 7.43 -28.17
C PHE A 436 -8.17 6.83 -29.03
N ASN A 437 -8.19 5.50 -29.21
CA ASN A 437 -9.08 4.81 -30.13
C ASN A 437 -10.48 4.77 -29.53
N GLU A 438 -11.44 5.24 -30.33
CA GLU A 438 -12.69 5.84 -29.88
C GLU A 438 -13.85 4.82 -29.79
N ASP A 439 -13.54 3.51 -29.74
CA ASP A 439 -14.51 2.41 -29.82
C ASP A 439 -15.08 1.92 -28.47
N ASP A 440 -14.65 2.49 -27.34
CA ASP A 440 -15.20 2.10 -26.03
C ASP A 440 -16.46 2.92 -25.67
N SER A 441 -17.60 2.31 -25.97
CA SER A 441 -19.02 2.69 -25.77
C SER A 441 -19.46 3.28 -24.40
N SER A 442 -18.55 3.66 -23.51
CA SER A 442 -18.85 4.09 -22.13
C SER A 442 -18.56 5.56 -21.82
N LYS A 443 -17.96 6.33 -22.73
CA LYS A 443 -17.68 7.77 -22.52
C LYS A 443 -18.36 8.61 -23.59
N GLN A 444 -19.04 9.68 -23.20
CA GLN A 444 -19.49 10.73 -24.13
C GLN A 444 -18.24 11.34 -24.79
N VAL A 445 -17.82 10.78 -25.93
CA VAL A 445 -16.60 11.19 -26.62
C VAL A 445 -16.88 12.49 -27.37
N ILE A 446 -16.32 13.58 -26.87
CA ILE A 446 -16.53 14.92 -27.41
C ILE A 446 -15.43 15.27 -28.41
N ALA A 447 -15.85 15.78 -29.57
CA ALA A 447 -15.02 16.13 -30.72
C ALA A 447 -14.00 15.03 -31.07
N PRO A 448 -14.47 13.86 -31.55
CA PRO A 448 -13.60 12.79 -31.99
C PRO A 448 -12.59 13.25 -33.05
N TYR A 449 -11.40 12.68 -33.06
CA TYR A 449 -10.36 13.03 -34.03
C TYR A 449 -10.83 12.77 -35.47
N ARG A 450 -11.75 11.82 -35.66
CA ARG A 450 -12.41 11.57 -36.94
C ARG A 450 -13.22 12.77 -37.44
N GLU A 451 -13.94 13.48 -36.56
CA GLU A 451 -14.66 14.71 -36.93
C GLU A 451 -13.70 15.82 -37.36
N GLN A 452 -12.55 15.94 -36.68
CA GLN A 452 -11.51 16.91 -37.04
C GLN A 452 -10.91 16.64 -38.43
N VAL A 453 -10.71 15.36 -38.78
CA VAL A 453 -10.30 14.96 -40.13
C VAL A 453 -11.35 15.37 -41.17
N LEU A 454 -12.64 15.21 -40.86
CA LEU A 454 -13.73 15.59 -41.76
C LEU A 454 -13.79 17.12 -41.96
N LEU A 455 -13.65 17.91 -40.89
CA LEU A 455 -13.58 19.37 -40.96
C LEU A 455 -12.46 19.82 -41.90
N GLY A 456 -11.26 19.28 -41.73
CA GLY A 456 -10.13 19.60 -42.59
C GLY A 456 -10.40 19.27 -44.06
N LYS A 457 -10.97 18.09 -44.34
CA LYS A 457 -11.34 17.68 -45.70
C LYS A 457 -12.39 18.61 -46.32
N GLN A 458 -13.42 18.99 -45.57
CA GLN A 458 -14.48 19.89 -46.03
C GLN A 458 -13.92 21.27 -46.40
N ILE A 459 -12.97 21.81 -45.63
CA ILE A 459 -12.31 23.09 -45.95
C ILE A 459 -11.53 22.97 -47.26
N GLY A 460 -10.76 21.89 -47.44
CA GLY A 460 -9.98 21.64 -48.65
C GLY A 460 -10.86 21.44 -49.89
N GLU A 461 -11.91 20.63 -49.76
CA GLU A 461 -12.92 20.40 -50.80
C GLU A 461 -13.61 21.70 -51.20
N MET A 462 -14.06 22.50 -50.22
CA MET A 462 -14.68 23.79 -50.47
C MET A 462 -13.75 24.71 -51.27
N ALA A 463 -12.48 24.82 -50.90
CA ALA A 463 -11.53 25.67 -51.62
C ALA A 463 -11.32 25.18 -53.07
N SER A 464 -11.09 23.87 -53.26
CA SER A 464 -10.84 23.27 -54.58
C SER A 464 -12.05 23.37 -55.51
N ASP A 465 -13.25 23.08 -55.00
CA ASP A 465 -14.50 23.21 -55.74
C ASP A 465 -14.72 24.65 -56.20
N MET A 466 -14.47 25.62 -55.32
CA MET A 466 -14.74 27.03 -55.61
C MET A 466 -13.74 27.62 -56.61
N ILE A 467 -12.48 27.16 -56.60
CA ILE A 467 -11.51 27.46 -57.67
C ILE A 467 -12.05 26.92 -59.00
N THR A 468 -12.35 25.62 -59.06
CA THR A 468 -12.80 24.94 -60.29
C THR A 468 -14.09 25.56 -60.85
N LYS A 469 -15.03 25.95 -59.99
CA LYS A 469 -16.27 26.63 -60.39
C LYS A 469 -16.01 28.03 -60.92
N THR A 470 -15.13 28.79 -60.28
CA THR A 470 -14.80 30.15 -60.69
C THR A 470 -14.08 30.17 -62.03
N GLU A 471 -13.16 29.24 -62.27
CA GLU A 471 -12.38 29.16 -63.52
C GLU A 471 -13.22 28.89 -64.78
N LYS A 472 -14.38 28.24 -64.64
CA LYS A 472 -15.29 27.97 -65.76
C LYS A 472 -15.85 29.24 -66.40
N PHE A 473 -15.84 30.36 -65.68
CA PHE A 473 -16.35 31.63 -66.20
C PHE A 473 -15.30 32.34 -67.07
N LYS A 474 -15.58 32.50 -68.37
CA LYS A 474 -14.73 33.31 -69.27
C LYS A 474 -14.66 34.78 -68.85
N LYS A 475 -15.78 35.34 -68.38
CA LYS A 475 -15.91 36.70 -67.84
C LYS A 475 -16.79 36.64 -66.60
N LEU A 476 -16.39 37.28 -65.51
CA LEU A 476 -17.15 37.35 -64.26
C LEU A 476 -17.98 38.63 -64.24
N ARG A 477 -19.31 38.51 -64.28
CA ARG A 477 -20.24 39.64 -64.04
C ARG A 477 -20.61 39.69 -62.56
N ASP A 478 -21.18 40.80 -62.11
CA ASP A 478 -21.55 40.99 -60.71
C ASP A 478 -22.59 39.96 -60.23
N ILE A 479 -23.49 39.52 -61.11
CA ILE A 479 -24.45 38.44 -60.82
C ILE A 479 -23.70 37.12 -60.56
N ASP A 480 -22.72 36.79 -61.39
CA ASP A 480 -21.93 35.57 -61.27
C ASP A 480 -21.09 35.59 -59.98
N LYS A 481 -20.49 36.75 -59.64
CA LYS A 481 -19.77 36.97 -58.37
C LYS A 481 -20.67 36.83 -57.15
N THR A 482 -21.88 37.39 -57.21
CA THR A 482 -22.84 37.32 -56.11
C THR A 482 -23.29 35.88 -55.85
N ALA A 483 -23.51 35.11 -56.93
CA ALA A 483 -23.84 33.68 -56.83
C ALA A 483 -22.68 32.87 -56.22
N LEU A 484 -21.45 33.07 -56.69
CA LEU A 484 -20.26 32.39 -56.16
C LEU A 484 -20.00 32.74 -54.70
N ARG A 485 -20.17 34.02 -54.32
CA ARG A 485 -20.05 34.47 -52.93
C ARG A 485 -21.10 33.82 -52.04
N SER A 486 -22.36 33.83 -52.45
CA SER A 486 -23.46 33.21 -51.70
C SER A 486 -23.24 31.71 -51.50
N GLU A 487 -22.78 31.00 -52.53
CA GLU A 487 -22.44 29.58 -52.41
C GLU A 487 -21.28 29.36 -51.43
N PHE A 488 -20.21 30.13 -51.56
CA PHE A 488 -19.05 30.05 -50.68
C PHE A 488 -19.43 30.31 -49.22
N ASP A 489 -20.12 31.43 -48.95
CA ASP A 489 -20.54 31.82 -47.61
C ASP A 489 -21.47 30.78 -46.98
N LYS A 490 -22.36 30.16 -47.78
CA LYS A 490 -23.24 29.08 -47.30
C LYS A 490 -22.43 27.87 -46.84
N ARG A 491 -21.44 27.42 -47.62
CA ARG A 491 -20.56 26.30 -47.24
C ARG A 491 -19.71 26.64 -46.02
N ALA A 492 -19.07 27.82 -46.02
CA ALA A 492 -18.24 28.28 -44.92
C ALA A 492 -19.02 28.38 -43.61
N LYS A 493 -20.25 28.93 -43.63
CA LYS A 493 -21.14 28.94 -42.46
C LYS A 493 -21.50 27.55 -41.95
N GLY A 494 -21.73 26.60 -42.86
CA GLY A 494 -22.00 25.21 -42.50
C GLY A 494 -20.83 24.55 -41.76
N ILE A 495 -19.60 24.77 -42.24
CA ILE A 495 -18.38 24.27 -41.56
C ILE A 495 -18.18 24.99 -40.23
N LYS A 496 -18.35 26.33 -40.19
CA LYS A 496 -18.19 27.13 -38.97
C LYS A 496 -19.16 26.68 -37.87
N LEU A 497 -20.41 26.36 -38.20
CA LEU A 497 -21.38 25.87 -37.22
C LEU A 497 -20.93 24.54 -36.58
N GLN A 498 -20.31 23.64 -37.35
CA GLN A 498 -19.75 22.40 -36.81
C GLN A 498 -18.56 22.66 -35.88
N ILE A 499 -17.68 23.60 -36.26
CA ILE A 499 -16.57 24.06 -35.43
C ILE A 499 -17.08 24.63 -34.10
N ASP A 500 -18.02 25.57 -34.15
CA ASP A 500 -18.58 26.23 -32.96
C ASP A 500 -19.24 25.22 -32.00
N MET A 501 -19.97 24.23 -32.55
CA MET A 501 -20.52 23.14 -31.76
C MET A 501 -19.44 22.30 -31.07
N ASN A 502 -18.34 22.02 -31.76
CA ASN A 502 -17.24 21.23 -31.21
C ASN A 502 -16.44 22.00 -30.17
N VAL A 503 -16.20 23.30 -30.38
CA VAL A 503 -15.60 24.21 -29.38
C VAL A 503 -16.45 24.22 -28.11
N LYS A 504 -17.75 24.49 -28.23
CA LYS A 504 -18.65 24.56 -27.07
C LYS A 504 -18.65 23.26 -26.26
N LYS A 505 -18.75 22.11 -26.93
CA LYS A 505 -18.72 20.81 -26.23
C LYS A 505 -17.38 20.58 -25.51
N LEU A 506 -16.25 20.97 -26.12
CA LEU A 506 -14.93 20.82 -25.52
C LEU A 506 -14.76 21.73 -24.30
N GLU A 507 -15.20 22.99 -24.38
CA GLU A 507 -15.18 23.94 -23.27
C GLU A 507 -16.01 23.45 -22.09
N GLU A 508 -17.22 22.92 -22.34
CA GLU A 508 -18.08 22.35 -21.30
C GLU A 508 -17.41 21.17 -20.57
N GLN A 509 -16.65 20.33 -21.29
CA GLN A 509 -15.90 19.23 -20.65
C GLN A 509 -14.69 19.69 -19.88
N ILE A 510 -13.92 20.63 -20.43
CA ILE A 510 -12.79 21.24 -19.73
C ILE A 510 -13.29 21.84 -18.41
N GLN A 511 -14.43 22.54 -18.43
CA GLN A 511 -15.05 23.09 -17.24
C GLN A 511 -15.56 22.01 -16.27
N LYS A 512 -16.04 20.87 -16.78
CA LYS A 512 -16.48 19.72 -15.97
C LYS A 512 -15.32 18.99 -15.29
N ILE A 513 -14.18 18.84 -15.97
CA ILE A 513 -12.98 18.18 -15.44
C ILE A 513 -12.23 19.10 -14.46
N SER A 514 -12.28 20.42 -14.71
CA SER A 514 -11.68 21.42 -13.82
C SER A 514 -12.43 21.62 -12.50
N LYS A 515 -13.66 21.09 -12.36
CA LYS A 515 -14.49 21.12 -11.15
C LYS A 515 -14.37 19.79 -10.40
#